data_AF-A0A0A7GFC3-F1
#
_entry.id   AF-A0A0A7GFC3-F1
#
_cell.length_a   1.000
_cell.length_b   1.000
_cell.length_c   1.000
_cell.angle_alpha   90.00
_cell.angle_beta   90.00
_cell.angle_gamma   90.00
#
_symmetry.space_group_name_H-M   'P 1'
#
loop_
_entity.id
_entity.type
_entity.pdbx_description
1 polymer ?
#
loop_
_entity_poly.entity_id
_entity_poly.type
_entity_poly.pdbx_seq_one_letter_code
_entity_poly.pdbx_strand_id
1 'polypeptide(L)'
;MIPPLREVEKPGQIFNGPKQYKNMLERVIDPEKINVQADCIEMSELYAGERVKEGRIVKGFELVEVGRGDGIEIVGDRRDIMGIHVLVSGVTDDSAQAIESIFSEVINRMRGVEYRFRKENVRIIVSEEVEEKFSAECVGRIIYDAVKSIPAVKSVKVRMICDENEFMKIIEKSRRVHENREKKSESLKDSDVGRFYGCVSCQVYLPHHVCTITPDRPSPCGTIYSEAKAAEELKLVHYYFPVDRGRTIDEHKGEYEGVNRAVEEMSEGAITKVKLHSALDSPPPTGNYAEAIVFYIPEEDGFGIVDRGYRKKTPTGLTFDSMEKIIVGQQVEGFVGVSFAYMRSRSFLKGDGGWNRVKWVSPNVYDFIMEFLPYELLKSIKTMG
;
A
#
# COMPACT_ATOMS: atom_id res chain seq x y z
N MET A 1 -58.77 8.08 18.83
CA MET A 1 -57.60 8.95 18.58
C MET A 1 -56.38 8.05 18.49
N ILE A 2 -55.87 7.86 17.29
CA ILE A 2 -54.75 6.98 16.94
C ILE A 2 -53.62 7.94 16.50
N PRO A 3 -52.38 7.81 17.00
CA PRO A 3 -51.30 8.72 16.63
C PRO A 3 -50.86 8.47 15.17
N PRO A 4 -50.38 9.50 14.44
CA PRO A 4 -49.94 9.31 13.07
C PRO A 4 -48.60 8.57 13.00
N LEU A 5 -48.51 7.70 12.00
CA LEU A 5 -47.33 6.94 11.60
C LEU A 5 -46.17 7.90 11.27
N ARG A 6 -44.98 7.62 11.82
CA ARG A 6 -43.72 8.24 11.40
C ARG A 6 -43.45 7.86 9.95
N GLU A 7 -43.26 8.87 9.10
CA GLU A 7 -42.74 8.68 7.76
C GLU A 7 -41.34 8.05 7.84
N VAL A 8 -41.19 6.92 7.15
CA VAL A 8 -39.91 6.26 6.91
C VAL A 8 -39.20 7.07 5.84
N GLU A 9 -38.07 7.71 6.19
CA GLU A 9 -37.19 8.36 5.23
C GLU A 9 -36.76 7.35 4.15
N LYS A 10 -37.02 7.69 2.89
CA LYS A 10 -36.63 6.88 1.73
C LYS A 10 -35.10 6.90 1.58
N PRO A 11 -34.41 5.76 1.45
CA PRO A 11 -33.00 5.75 1.06
C PRO A 11 -32.90 6.05 -0.43
N GLY A 12 -32.52 7.29 -0.74
CA GLY A 12 -32.36 7.78 -2.10
C GLY A 12 -31.24 8.81 -2.17
N GLN A 13 -30.05 8.47 -1.70
CA GLN A 13 -28.83 9.15 -2.16
C GLN A 13 -28.38 8.44 -3.44
N ILE A 14 -28.71 9.09 -4.55
CA ILE A 14 -28.13 8.83 -5.85
C ILE A 14 -26.62 8.96 -5.68
N PHE A 15 -25.90 7.87 -5.94
CA PHE A 15 -24.46 7.87 -6.15
C PHE A 15 -24.15 8.96 -7.19
N ASN A 16 -23.60 10.09 -6.74
CA ASN A 16 -22.81 10.94 -7.64
C ASN A 16 -21.55 10.13 -7.89
N GLY A 17 -21.53 9.33 -8.96
CA GLY A 17 -20.34 8.61 -9.40
C GLY A 17 -19.14 9.55 -9.49
N PRO A 18 -17.91 9.03 -9.43
CA PRO A 18 -16.71 9.84 -9.54
C PRO A 18 -16.78 10.72 -10.79
N LYS A 19 -16.32 11.98 -10.67
CA LYS A 19 -16.17 12.90 -11.81
C LYS A 19 -15.53 12.13 -12.97
N GLN A 20 -16.09 12.24 -14.17
CA GLN A 20 -15.44 11.76 -15.39
C GLN A 20 -14.06 12.43 -15.48
N TYR A 21 -13.02 11.74 -15.05
CA TYR A 21 -11.64 12.17 -15.21
C TYR A 21 -11.33 12.18 -16.70
N LYS A 22 -10.86 13.32 -17.23
CA LYS A 22 -10.66 13.50 -18.68
C LYS A 22 -9.46 12.71 -19.20
N ASN A 23 -8.56 12.27 -18.32
CA ASN A 23 -7.45 11.37 -18.63
C ASN A 23 -7.15 10.39 -17.47
N MET A 24 -6.34 9.36 -17.75
CA MET A 24 -6.00 8.29 -16.79
C MET A 24 -5.11 8.79 -15.61
N LEU A 25 -4.34 9.87 -15.81
CA LEU A 25 -3.47 10.44 -14.78
C LEU A 25 -4.27 11.27 -13.76
N GLU A 26 -5.29 12.01 -14.20
CA GLU A 26 -6.24 12.76 -13.37
C GLU A 26 -7.01 11.84 -12.40
N ARG A 27 -7.12 10.54 -12.70
CA ARG A 27 -7.72 9.54 -11.79
C ARG A 27 -6.85 9.26 -10.57
N VAL A 28 -5.54 9.51 -10.66
CA VAL A 28 -4.57 9.12 -9.64
C VAL A 28 -3.98 10.33 -8.92
N ILE A 29 -3.80 11.45 -9.62
CA ILE A 29 -2.99 12.60 -9.20
C ILE A 29 -3.79 13.89 -9.47
N ASP A 30 -3.92 14.76 -8.47
CA ASP A 30 -4.56 16.08 -8.59
C ASP A 30 -3.54 17.19 -8.23
N PRO A 31 -3.07 17.95 -9.23
CA PRO A 31 -2.10 19.02 -9.01
C PRO A 31 -2.68 20.22 -8.24
N GLU A 32 -4.01 20.38 -8.17
CA GLU A 32 -4.63 21.50 -7.45
C GLU A 32 -4.53 21.34 -5.92
N LYS A 33 -4.31 20.12 -5.41
CA LYS A 33 -4.27 19.86 -3.96
C LYS A 33 -2.88 19.77 -3.35
N ILE A 34 -1.90 19.28 -4.11
CA ILE A 34 -0.48 19.32 -3.71
C ILE A 34 0.29 20.03 -4.83
N ASN A 35 0.17 21.35 -4.84
CA ASN A 35 0.91 22.20 -5.77
C ASN A 35 2.28 22.52 -5.18
N VAL A 36 3.21 21.58 -5.34
CA VAL A 36 4.63 21.76 -4.99
C VAL A 36 5.46 21.87 -6.25
N GLN A 37 6.42 22.79 -6.21
CA GLN A 37 7.39 23.02 -7.26
C GLN A 37 8.78 23.04 -6.64
N ALA A 38 9.77 22.71 -7.45
CA ALA A 38 11.16 22.67 -7.02
C ALA A 38 12.04 23.32 -8.07
N ASP A 39 12.90 24.24 -7.64
CA ASP A 39 13.84 24.91 -8.56
C ASP A 39 14.97 23.97 -9.01
N CYS A 40 15.23 22.89 -8.25
CA CYS A 40 16.29 21.92 -8.47
C CYS A 40 16.01 20.94 -9.62
N ILE A 41 14.77 20.44 -9.74
CA ILE A 41 14.38 19.44 -10.74
C ILE A 41 13.03 19.82 -11.33
N GLU A 42 12.90 19.65 -12.64
CA GLU A 42 11.64 19.83 -13.37
C GLU A 42 10.57 18.90 -12.78
N MET A 43 9.45 19.47 -12.33
CA MET A 43 8.32 18.73 -11.76
C MET A 43 7.09 18.82 -12.65
N SER A 44 6.45 17.68 -12.89
CA SER A 44 5.19 17.56 -13.63
C SER A 44 4.47 16.27 -13.30
N GLU A 45 3.15 16.34 -13.34
CA GLU A 45 2.22 15.21 -13.27
C GLU A 45 2.54 14.14 -14.34
N LEU A 46 3.08 14.57 -15.49
CA LEU A 46 3.45 13.70 -16.59
C LEU A 46 4.58 12.71 -16.22
N TYR A 47 5.37 13.03 -15.20
CA TYR A 47 6.49 12.19 -14.76
C TYR A 47 6.08 11.15 -13.71
N ALA A 48 4.90 11.24 -13.13
CA ALA A 48 4.52 10.35 -12.03
C ALA A 48 4.46 8.85 -12.38
N GLY A 49 4.34 8.56 -13.68
CA GLY A 49 4.45 7.21 -14.25
C GLY A 49 5.74 6.92 -15.00
N GLU A 50 6.74 7.79 -14.90
CA GLU A 50 8.02 7.62 -15.58
C GLU A 50 8.77 6.42 -14.96
N ARG A 51 9.19 5.50 -15.83
CA ARG A 51 10.06 4.38 -15.43
C ARG A 51 11.50 4.72 -15.77
N VAL A 52 12.35 4.73 -14.75
CA VAL A 52 13.79 4.93 -14.92
C VAL A 52 14.43 3.57 -15.20
N LYS A 53 14.95 3.38 -16.42
CA LYS A 53 15.55 2.11 -16.88
C LYS A 53 16.92 1.86 -16.25
N GLU A 54 17.74 2.90 -16.23
CA GLU A 54 19.13 2.89 -15.76
C GLU A 54 19.36 4.12 -14.89
N GLY A 55 20.08 3.96 -13.80
CA GLY A 55 20.29 5.03 -12.84
C GLY A 55 20.79 4.52 -11.48
N ARG A 56 21.17 5.48 -10.63
CA ARG A 56 21.59 5.21 -9.26
C ARG A 56 20.39 4.76 -8.43
N ILE A 57 20.55 3.68 -7.69
CA ILE A 57 19.55 3.22 -6.72
C ILE A 57 19.90 3.81 -5.35
N VAL A 58 18.98 4.56 -4.78
CA VAL A 58 19.03 5.08 -3.41
C VAL A 58 18.15 4.20 -2.53
N LYS A 59 18.72 3.59 -1.50
CA LYS A 59 17.96 2.84 -0.50
C LYS A 59 17.33 3.82 0.49
N GLY A 60 16.03 3.73 0.70
CA GLY A 60 15.32 4.65 1.57
C GLY A 60 14.48 3.98 2.64
N PHE A 61 13.91 4.82 3.48
CA PHE A 61 12.72 4.52 4.24
C PHE A 61 11.86 5.78 4.36
N GLU A 62 10.59 5.60 4.65
CA GLU A 62 9.68 6.67 5.07
C GLU A 62 9.18 6.41 6.49
N LEU A 63 8.98 7.49 7.25
CA LEU A 63 8.39 7.46 8.58
C LEU A 63 7.79 8.83 8.90
N VAL A 64 6.50 8.88 9.17
CA VAL A 64 5.85 10.07 9.75
C VAL A 64 5.36 9.73 11.14
N GLU A 65 5.72 10.56 12.13
CA GLU A 65 5.31 10.39 13.52
C GLU A 65 4.74 11.68 14.10
N VAL A 66 3.88 11.52 15.12
CA VAL A 66 3.39 12.68 15.87
C VAL A 66 4.53 13.24 16.73
N GLY A 67 4.88 14.50 16.50
CA GLY A 67 5.97 15.18 17.19
C GLY A 67 5.96 16.69 16.96
N ARG A 68 6.74 17.42 17.75
CA ARG A 68 6.91 18.88 17.58
C ARG A 68 8.25 19.18 16.91
N GLY A 69 8.27 20.22 16.09
CA GLY A 69 9.46 20.75 15.43
C GLY A 69 9.08 21.58 14.22
N ASP A 70 10.03 22.36 13.71
CA ASP A 70 9.85 23.13 12.48
C ASP A 70 11.10 23.11 11.60
N GLY A 71 10.89 23.27 10.30
CA GLY A 71 11.91 23.35 9.26
C GLY A 71 12.41 22.00 8.74
N ILE A 72 13.56 22.05 8.07
CA ILE A 72 14.20 20.91 7.42
C ILE A 72 15.56 20.69 8.09
N GLU A 73 15.97 19.44 8.24
CA GLU A 73 17.29 19.03 8.73
C GLU A 73 17.84 17.98 7.77
N ILE A 74 19.09 18.17 7.33
CA ILE A 74 19.82 17.19 6.53
C ILE A 74 20.88 16.58 7.45
N VAL A 75 20.89 15.25 7.56
CA VAL A 75 21.82 14.50 8.41
C VAL A 75 22.68 13.63 7.53
N GLY A 76 23.95 13.99 7.34
CA GLY A 76 24.88 13.30 6.44
C GLY A 76 24.70 13.71 4.97
N ASP A 77 25.53 13.15 4.10
CA ASP A 77 25.68 13.53 2.70
C ASP A 77 25.81 12.34 1.73
N ARG A 78 25.58 11.11 2.22
CA ARG A 78 25.64 9.92 1.35
C ARG A 78 24.58 10.00 0.27
N ARG A 79 24.97 9.59 -0.94
CA ARG A 79 24.13 9.61 -2.14
C ARG A 79 23.38 8.29 -2.39
N ASP A 80 23.75 7.21 -1.72
CA ASP A 80 23.19 5.86 -1.88
C ASP A 80 22.12 5.49 -0.84
N ILE A 81 21.90 6.33 0.18
CA ILE A 81 20.85 6.19 1.17
C ILE A 81 20.07 7.51 1.38
N MET A 82 18.77 7.42 1.62
CA MET A 82 17.91 8.57 1.91
C MET A 82 16.70 8.16 2.75
N GLY A 83 16.76 8.41 4.06
CA GLY A 83 15.62 8.25 4.96
C GLY A 83 14.79 9.53 5.03
N ILE A 84 13.47 9.41 4.90
CA ILE A 84 12.51 10.51 5.04
C ILE A 84 11.83 10.34 6.39
N HIS A 85 12.22 11.12 7.39
CA HIS A 85 11.61 11.10 8.71
C HIS A 85 10.95 12.44 9.01
N VAL A 86 9.62 12.44 9.16
CA VAL A 86 8.83 13.66 9.35
C VAL A 86 8.13 13.63 10.70
N LEU A 87 8.28 14.69 11.48
CA LEU A 87 7.51 14.91 12.70
C LEU A 87 6.41 15.93 12.44
N VAL A 88 5.17 15.55 12.74
CA VAL A 88 3.97 16.41 12.54
C VAL A 88 3.20 16.59 13.84
N SER A 89 2.61 17.77 14.05
CA SER A 89 1.70 18.00 15.18
C SER A 89 0.31 18.43 14.70
N GLY A 90 -0.70 18.25 15.55
CA GLY A 90 -2.09 18.60 15.23
C GLY A 90 -2.92 17.47 14.61
N VAL A 91 -2.32 16.31 14.38
CA VAL A 91 -2.94 15.13 13.75
C VAL A 91 -2.84 13.90 14.67
N THR A 92 -3.62 12.86 14.37
CA THR A 92 -3.55 11.56 15.05
C THR A 92 -2.40 10.70 14.48
N ASP A 93 -2.11 9.57 15.13
CA ASP A 93 -1.12 8.60 14.63
C ASP A 93 -1.54 7.98 13.28
N ASP A 94 -2.83 7.69 13.09
CA ASP A 94 -3.36 7.19 11.81
C ASP A 94 -3.18 8.23 10.68
N SER A 95 -3.46 9.50 10.99
CA SER A 95 -3.23 10.60 10.05
C SER A 95 -1.75 10.82 9.78
N ALA A 96 -0.87 10.64 10.77
CA ALA A 96 0.57 10.70 10.59
C ALA A 96 1.01 9.63 9.59
N GLN A 97 0.62 8.36 9.79
CA GLN A 97 0.91 7.29 8.82
C GLN A 97 0.38 7.61 7.43
N ALA A 98 -0.85 8.10 7.31
CA ALA A 98 -1.45 8.44 6.03
C ALA A 98 -0.66 9.51 5.25
N ILE A 99 0.06 10.42 5.93
CA ILE A 99 0.90 11.44 5.28
C ILE A 99 2.07 10.82 4.51
N GLU A 100 2.51 9.60 4.84
CA GLU A 100 3.58 8.90 4.09
C GLU A 100 3.18 8.68 2.62
N SER A 101 1.89 8.53 2.33
CA SER A 101 1.35 8.40 0.97
C SER A 101 1.67 9.58 0.04
N ILE A 102 1.98 10.75 0.61
CA ILE A 102 2.37 11.96 -0.11
C ILE A 102 3.78 11.83 -0.70
N PHE A 103 4.67 11.06 -0.08
CA PHE A 103 6.08 11.04 -0.48
C PHE A 103 6.26 10.44 -1.87
N SER A 104 5.68 9.27 -2.12
CA SER A 104 5.69 8.67 -3.46
C SER A 104 4.97 9.56 -4.47
N GLU A 105 3.90 10.25 -4.05
CA GLU A 105 3.10 11.12 -4.90
C GLU A 105 3.90 12.33 -5.40
N VAL A 106 4.64 13.01 -4.52
CA VAL A 106 5.40 14.21 -4.90
C VAL A 106 6.74 13.89 -5.53
N ILE A 107 7.42 12.82 -5.09
CA ILE A 107 8.75 12.46 -5.62
C ILE A 107 8.63 11.92 -7.04
N ASN A 108 7.61 11.12 -7.34
CA ASN A 108 7.42 10.61 -8.71
C ASN A 108 7.08 11.73 -9.71
N ARG A 109 6.65 12.91 -9.27
CA ARG A 109 6.46 14.07 -10.17
C ARG A 109 7.77 14.71 -10.60
N MET A 110 8.93 14.29 -10.07
CA MET A 110 10.24 14.76 -10.52
C MET A 110 10.67 14.00 -11.77
N ARG A 111 11.04 14.74 -12.81
CA ARG A 111 11.58 14.15 -14.04
C ARG A 111 12.78 13.27 -13.76
N GLY A 112 12.82 12.07 -14.36
CA GLY A 112 13.96 11.16 -14.24
C GLY A 112 14.14 10.53 -12.86
N VAL A 113 13.14 10.61 -11.98
CA VAL A 113 13.15 10.00 -10.65
C VAL A 113 11.98 9.03 -10.52
N GLU A 114 12.25 7.83 -10.01
CA GLU A 114 11.23 6.81 -9.77
C GLU A 114 11.28 6.33 -8.31
N TYR A 115 10.22 6.59 -7.56
CA TYR A 115 9.98 6.13 -6.20
C TYR A 115 9.19 4.82 -6.20
N ARG A 116 9.79 3.76 -5.65
CA ARG A 116 9.21 2.41 -5.55
C ARG A 116 9.08 1.97 -4.10
N PHE A 117 8.12 1.08 -3.86
CA PHE A 117 7.82 0.53 -2.53
C PHE A 117 7.50 1.64 -1.53
N ARG A 118 7.44 1.27 -0.24
CA ARG A 118 7.00 2.11 0.87
C ARG A 118 7.60 1.63 2.19
N LYS A 119 7.37 2.38 3.26
CA LYS A 119 7.90 2.16 4.61
C LYS A 119 9.41 1.96 4.58
N GLU A 120 9.95 0.83 5.04
CA GLU A 120 11.40 0.57 5.10
C GLU A 120 11.96 -0.05 3.83
N ASN A 121 11.10 -0.30 2.83
CA ASN A 121 11.46 -0.94 1.59
C ASN A 121 11.66 0.04 0.44
N VAL A 122 11.54 1.35 0.72
CA VAL A 122 11.64 2.43 -0.27
C VAL A 122 12.91 2.30 -1.10
N ARG A 123 12.74 2.45 -2.42
CA ARG A 123 13.84 2.58 -3.37
C ARG A 123 13.56 3.73 -4.29
N ILE A 124 14.52 4.63 -4.42
CA ILE A 124 14.46 5.73 -5.36
C ILE A 124 15.48 5.47 -6.45
N ILE A 125 15.04 5.34 -7.70
CA ILE A 125 15.93 5.27 -8.86
C ILE A 125 16.05 6.67 -9.43
N VAL A 126 17.28 7.14 -9.62
CA VAL A 126 17.60 8.48 -10.14
C VAL A 126 18.36 8.30 -11.44
N SER A 127 17.84 8.84 -12.54
CA SER A 127 18.50 8.77 -13.84
C SER A 127 19.79 9.58 -13.85
N GLU A 128 20.73 9.20 -14.73
CA GLU A 128 22.00 9.92 -14.88
C GLU A 128 21.81 11.39 -15.26
N GLU A 129 20.73 11.73 -15.97
CA GLU A 129 20.42 13.09 -16.43
C GLU A 129 20.16 14.09 -15.30
N VAL A 130 19.64 13.61 -14.17
CA VAL A 130 19.26 14.44 -13.02
C VAL A 130 20.07 14.15 -11.76
N GLU A 131 21.12 13.32 -11.87
CA GLU A 131 21.88 12.86 -10.72
C GLU A 131 22.49 14.01 -9.89
N GLU A 132 23.06 15.02 -10.56
CA GLU A 132 23.65 16.19 -9.88
C GLU A 132 22.60 17.18 -9.35
N LYS A 133 21.34 17.03 -9.77
CA LYS A 133 20.22 17.87 -9.32
C LYS A 133 19.46 17.24 -8.15
N PHE A 134 19.48 15.91 -8.07
CA PHE A 134 18.78 15.14 -7.04
C PHE A 134 19.54 15.15 -5.72
N SER A 135 19.02 15.92 -4.76
CA SER A 135 19.62 16.13 -3.45
C SER A 135 18.60 15.95 -2.32
N ALA A 136 19.10 15.64 -1.12
CA ALA A 136 18.27 15.54 0.08
C ALA A 136 17.58 16.87 0.40
N GLU A 137 18.24 18.00 0.15
CA GLU A 137 17.71 19.35 0.28
C GLU A 137 16.51 19.58 -0.62
N CYS A 138 16.62 19.20 -1.90
CA CYS A 138 15.57 19.31 -2.90
C CYS A 138 14.32 18.52 -2.47
N VAL A 139 14.50 17.22 -2.18
CA VAL A 139 13.41 16.34 -1.74
C VAL A 139 12.81 16.82 -0.41
N GLY A 140 13.66 17.18 0.56
CA GLY A 140 13.23 17.63 1.87
C GLY A 140 12.39 18.92 1.83
N ARG A 141 12.71 19.83 0.90
CA ARG A 141 11.92 21.05 0.69
C ARG A 141 10.52 20.76 0.16
N ILE A 142 10.42 19.90 -0.84
CA ILE A 142 9.15 19.52 -1.46
C ILE A 142 8.26 18.80 -0.46
N ILE A 143 8.83 17.88 0.31
CA ILE A 143 8.12 17.18 1.38
C ILE A 143 7.65 18.15 2.45
N TYR A 144 8.50 19.09 2.88
CA TYR A 144 8.12 20.10 3.86
C TYR A 144 6.93 20.93 3.37
N ASP A 145 7.01 21.47 2.15
CA ASP A 145 5.97 22.30 1.58
C ASP A 145 4.66 21.51 1.38
N ALA A 146 4.74 20.26 0.89
CA ALA A 146 3.58 19.38 0.74
C ALA A 146 2.90 19.07 2.08
N VAL A 147 3.65 18.64 3.10
CA VAL A 147 3.08 18.28 4.41
C VAL A 147 2.59 19.52 5.16
N LYS A 148 3.28 20.66 5.03
CA LYS A 148 2.88 21.92 5.66
C LYS A 148 1.59 22.48 5.06
N SER A 149 1.27 22.16 3.80
CA SER A 149 0.03 22.58 3.15
C SER A 149 -1.23 21.92 3.72
N ILE A 150 -1.09 20.80 4.46
CA ILE A 150 -2.21 20.05 5.03
C ILE A 150 -2.86 20.88 6.15
N PRO A 151 -4.14 21.27 6.05
CA PRO A 151 -4.77 22.19 7.02
C PRO A 151 -4.77 21.70 8.48
N ALA A 152 -4.81 20.38 8.70
CA ALA A 152 -4.80 19.78 10.04
C ALA A 152 -3.42 19.84 10.73
N VAL A 153 -2.34 20.04 9.96
CA VAL A 153 -0.96 20.00 10.46
C VAL A 153 -0.56 21.37 11.01
N LYS A 154 -0.18 21.39 12.30
CA LYS A 154 0.22 22.61 13.02
C LYS A 154 1.72 22.92 12.87
N SER A 155 2.57 21.89 12.86
CA SER A 155 4.02 22.02 12.72
C SER A 155 4.59 20.83 11.96
N VAL A 156 5.69 21.04 11.23
CA VAL A 156 6.35 20.02 10.41
C VAL A 156 7.85 20.12 10.61
N LYS A 157 8.51 19.03 11.02
CA LYS A 157 9.97 18.90 10.93
C LYS A 157 10.30 17.78 9.96
N VAL A 158 10.97 18.10 8.85
CA VAL A 158 11.49 17.09 7.92
C VAL A 158 12.95 16.82 8.26
N ARG A 159 13.30 15.56 8.44
CA ARG A 159 14.68 15.09 8.63
C ARG A 159 15.02 14.17 7.48
N MET A 160 15.92 14.63 6.60
CA MET A 160 16.47 13.81 5.52
C MET A 160 17.74 13.14 6.02
N ILE A 161 17.73 11.82 6.07
CA ILE A 161 18.77 11.02 6.74
C ILE A 161 19.62 10.32 5.67
N CYS A 162 20.81 10.87 5.46
CA CYS A 162 21.84 10.42 4.53
C CYS A 162 23.15 10.05 5.28
N ASP A 163 23.08 9.84 6.59
CA ASP A 163 24.16 9.28 7.43
C ASP A 163 23.88 7.80 7.71
N GLU A 164 24.89 6.94 7.58
CA GLU A 164 24.71 5.49 7.70
C GLU A 164 24.27 5.05 9.12
N ASN A 165 24.83 5.66 10.17
CA ASN A 165 24.53 5.28 11.54
C ASN A 165 23.11 5.72 11.95
N GLU A 166 22.75 6.97 11.66
CA GLU A 166 21.40 7.48 11.91
C GLU A 166 20.37 6.76 11.03
N PHE A 167 20.70 6.43 9.78
CA PHE A 167 19.83 5.65 8.89
C PHE A 167 19.49 4.29 9.51
N MET A 168 20.48 3.54 9.97
CA MET A 168 20.27 2.22 10.57
C MET A 168 19.47 2.28 11.87
N LYS A 169 19.63 3.35 12.65
CA LYS A 169 18.85 3.58 13.87
C LYS A 169 17.40 3.94 13.59
N ILE A 170 17.15 4.84 12.64
CA ILE A 170 15.79 5.34 12.37
C ILE A 170 15.00 4.35 11.52
N ILE A 171 15.61 3.62 10.58
CA ILE A 171 14.90 2.55 9.84
C ILE A 171 14.40 1.46 10.80
N GLU A 172 15.18 1.11 11.82
CA GLU A 172 14.77 0.16 12.85
C GLU A 172 13.63 0.71 13.73
N LYS A 173 13.66 2.01 14.03
CA LYS A 173 12.53 2.69 14.66
C LYS A 173 11.28 2.64 13.77
N SER A 174 11.44 2.90 12.47
CA SER A 174 10.37 2.86 11.48
C SER A 174 9.66 1.52 11.48
N ARG A 175 10.42 0.40 11.42
CA ARG A 175 9.86 -0.96 11.51
C ARG A 175 8.96 -1.14 12.72
N ARG A 176 9.45 -0.75 13.89
CA ARG A 176 8.70 -0.89 15.14
C ARG A 176 7.43 -0.03 15.15
N VAL A 177 7.47 1.18 14.60
CA VAL A 177 6.30 2.05 14.53
C VAL A 177 5.25 1.46 13.59
N HIS A 178 5.64 0.99 12.40
CA HIS A 178 4.73 0.37 11.44
C HIS A 178 4.17 -0.95 11.94
N GLU A 179 4.99 -1.83 12.52
CA GLU A 179 4.52 -3.06 13.14
C GLU A 179 3.49 -2.80 14.24
N ASN A 180 3.69 -1.76 15.06
CA ASN A 180 2.73 -1.40 16.09
C ASN A 180 1.41 -0.88 15.50
N ARG A 181 1.45 -0.10 14.42
CA ARG A 181 0.26 0.36 13.68
C ARG A 181 -0.51 -0.81 13.07
N GLU A 182 0.21 -1.76 12.48
CA GLU A 182 -0.36 -3.00 11.94
C GLU A 182 -1.01 -3.85 13.03
N LYS A 183 -0.32 -4.09 14.16
CA LYS A 183 -0.85 -4.84 15.30
C LYS A 183 -2.11 -4.22 15.90
N LYS A 184 -2.18 -2.89 15.99
CA LYS A 184 -3.40 -2.18 16.44
C LYS A 184 -4.58 -2.45 15.50
N SER A 185 -4.31 -2.58 14.20
CA SER A 185 -5.32 -2.78 13.17
C SER A 185 -5.95 -4.18 13.21
N GLU A 186 -5.25 -5.18 13.77
CA GLU A 186 -5.75 -6.56 13.91
C GLU A 186 -7.03 -6.69 14.77
N SER A 187 -7.33 -5.67 15.59
CA SER A 187 -8.50 -5.68 16.47
C SER A 187 -9.82 -5.37 15.73
N LEU A 188 -9.75 -4.73 14.57
CA LEU A 188 -10.90 -4.32 13.77
C LEU A 188 -11.16 -5.35 12.67
N LYS A 189 -12.40 -5.81 12.53
CA LYS A 189 -12.79 -6.80 11.52
C LYS A 189 -13.60 -6.18 10.40
N ASP A 190 -13.68 -6.89 9.29
CA ASP A 190 -14.55 -6.54 8.16
C ASP A 190 -16.02 -6.44 8.58
N SER A 191 -16.46 -7.27 9.53
CA SER A 191 -17.83 -7.24 10.06
C SER A 191 -18.15 -5.97 10.84
N ASP A 192 -17.14 -5.33 11.44
CA ASP A 192 -17.29 -4.18 12.34
C ASP A 192 -17.48 -2.86 11.58
N VAL A 193 -17.24 -2.84 10.27
CA VAL A 193 -17.32 -1.64 9.44
C VAL A 193 -18.29 -1.81 8.27
N GLY A 194 -19.02 -0.75 7.94
CA GLY A 194 -19.89 -0.71 6.77
C GLY A 194 -19.20 -0.23 5.49
N ARG A 195 -17.94 0.21 5.60
CA ARG A 195 -17.18 0.87 4.54
C ARG A 195 -15.76 0.31 4.50
N PHE A 196 -15.30 0.06 3.29
CA PHE A 196 -13.93 -0.29 2.92
C PHE A 196 -13.33 0.83 2.07
N TYR A 197 -12.09 0.65 1.61
CA TYR A 197 -11.43 1.60 0.73
C TYR A 197 -10.86 0.90 -0.48
N GLY A 198 -11.07 1.48 -1.66
CA GLY A 198 -10.39 1.09 -2.86
C GLY A 198 -9.12 1.91 -3.06
N CYS A 199 -8.17 1.37 -3.83
CA CYS A 199 -6.95 2.07 -4.22
C CYS A 199 -6.64 1.85 -5.70
N VAL A 200 -6.43 2.95 -6.44
CA VAL A 200 -6.05 2.96 -7.87
C VAL A 200 -4.64 3.53 -8.12
N SER A 201 -3.78 3.63 -7.11
CA SER A 201 -2.44 4.26 -7.27
C SER A 201 -1.59 3.57 -8.33
N CYS A 202 -1.76 2.25 -8.49
CA CYS A 202 -1.03 1.48 -9.49
C CYS A 202 -1.58 1.64 -10.92
N GLN A 203 -2.73 2.30 -11.13
CA GLN A 203 -3.30 2.51 -12.47
C GLN A 203 -2.41 3.34 -13.39
N VAL A 204 -1.50 4.12 -12.82
CA VAL A 204 -0.41 4.79 -13.54
C VAL A 204 0.38 3.82 -14.43
N TYR A 205 0.49 2.55 -14.02
CA TYR A 205 1.20 1.50 -14.75
C TYR A 205 0.29 0.35 -15.20
N LEU A 206 -0.83 0.15 -14.51
CA LEU A 206 -1.73 -1.00 -14.65
C LEU A 206 -3.17 -0.51 -14.80
N PRO A 207 -3.60 -0.08 -16.00
CA PRO A 207 -4.83 0.70 -16.20
C PRO A 207 -6.09 0.14 -15.54
N HIS A 208 -6.23 -1.18 -15.48
CA HIS A 208 -7.42 -1.85 -14.95
C HIS A 208 -7.26 -2.36 -13.51
N HIS A 209 -6.14 -2.08 -12.85
CA HIS A 209 -5.88 -2.57 -11.50
C HIS A 209 -6.64 -1.78 -10.44
N VAL A 210 -7.20 -2.49 -9.47
CA VAL A 210 -7.86 -1.90 -8.29
C VAL A 210 -7.57 -2.77 -7.07
N CYS A 211 -7.02 -2.18 -6.00
CA CYS A 211 -6.93 -2.83 -4.70
C CYS A 211 -8.21 -2.56 -3.90
N THR A 212 -8.66 -3.55 -3.11
CA THR A 212 -9.64 -3.35 -2.03
C THR A 212 -8.93 -3.55 -0.70
N ILE A 213 -9.09 -2.57 0.19
CA ILE A 213 -8.44 -2.49 1.50
C ILE A 213 -9.53 -2.54 2.57
N THR A 214 -9.44 -3.56 3.42
CA THR A 214 -10.39 -3.80 4.53
C THR A 214 -9.62 -3.99 5.83
N PRO A 215 -10.28 -3.92 7.00
CA PRO A 215 -9.62 -4.24 8.26
C PRO A 215 -8.92 -5.60 8.26
N ASP A 216 -9.59 -6.63 7.73
CA ASP A 216 -9.03 -7.99 7.66
C ASP A 216 -8.13 -8.23 6.44
N ARG A 217 -8.04 -7.30 5.49
CA ARG A 217 -7.17 -7.39 4.30
C ARG A 217 -6.50 -6.06 3.96
N PRO A 218 -5.29 -5.81 4.50
CA PRO A 218 -4.39 -4.77 4.02
C PRO A 218 -4.02 -4.95 2.54
N SER A 219 -3.59 -3.87 1.88
CA SER A 219 -3.15 -3.94 0.48
C SER A 219 -1.89 -4.80 0.33
N PRO A 220 -1.60 -5.34 -0.87
CA PRO A 220 -0.38 -6.11 -1.11
C PRO A 220 0.92 -5.34 -0.85
N CYS A 221 0.91 -4.01 -1.03
CA CYS A 221 2.04 -3.12 -0.75
C CYS A 221 2.06 -2.59 0.69
N GLY A 222 1.18 -3.10 1.57
CA GLY A 222 1.23 -2.87 3.02
C GLY A 222 0.41 -1.68 3.56
N THR A 223 -0.51 -1.08 2.78
CA THR A 223 -1.44 -0.06 3.33
C THR A 223 -2.49 -0.78 4.15
N ILE A 224 -2.65 -0.33 5.39
CA ILE A 224 -3.70 -0.81 6.29
C ILE A 224 -4.96 0.05 6.17
N TYR A 225 -6.07 -0.46 6.69
CA TYR A 225 -7.38 0.19 6.62
C TYR A 225 -7.39 1.61 7.22
N SER A 226 -6.78 1.83 8.40
CA SER A 226 -6.78 3.14 9.05
C SER A 226 -5.99 4.19 8.27
N GLU A 227 -4.89 3.78 7.63
CA GLU A 227 -4.08 4.61 6.74
C GLU A 227 -4.89 5.06 5.52
N ALA A 228 -5.54 4.12 4.81
CA ALA A 228 -6.38 4.44 3.65
C ALA A 228 -7.56 5.35 4.03
N LYS A 229 -8.21 5.06 5.16
CA LYS A 229 -9.28 5.88 5.72
C LYS A 229 -8.82 7.32 5.99
N ALA A 230 -7.73 7.47 6.73
CA ALA A 230 -7.23 8.79 7.10
C ALA A 230 -6.75 9.58 5.87
N ALA A 231 -6.13 8.91 4.89
CA ALA A 231 -5.70 9.53 3.64
C ALA A 231 -6.88 10.06 2.82
N GLU A 232 -7.98 9.31 2.75
CA GLU A 232 -9.23 9.72 2.07
C GLU A 232 -9.91 10.87 2.81
N GLU A 233 -10.12 10.76 4.12
CA GLU A 233 -10.80 11.78 4.95
C GLU A 233 -10.06 13.13 4.93
N LEU A 234 -8.72 13.09 4.99
CA LEU A 234 -7.87 14.27 4.92
C LEU A 234 -7.59 14.72 3.48
N LYS A 235 -8.03 13.96 2.48
CA LYS A 235 -7.81 14.22 1.05
C LYS A 235 -6.33 14.41 0.72
N LEU A 236 -5.46 13.59 1.32
CA LEU A 236 -4.00 13.67 1.13
C LEU A 236 -3.59 13.27 -0.28
N VAL A 237 -4.32 12.32 -0.85
CA VAL A 237 -4.10 11.77 -2.20
C VAL A 237 -5.45 11.42 -2.83
N HIS A 238 -5.47 11.18 -4.13
CA HIS A 238 -6.72 11.03 -4.91
C HIS A 238 -7.05 9.59 -5.29
N TYR A 239 -6.08 8.69 -5.15
CA TYR A 239 -6.25 7.31 -5.56
C TYR A 239 -6.94 6.42 -4.53
N TYR A 240 -7.18 6.91 -3.30
CA TYR A 240 -8.04 6.24 -2.34
C TYR A 240 -9.48 6.71 -2.49
N PHE A 241 -10.42 5.78 -2.45
CA PHE A 241 -11.85 6.10 -2.56
C PHE A 241 -12.68 5.17 -1.67
N PRO A 242 -13.81 5.66 -1.11
CA PRO A 242 -14.66 4.84 -0.26
C PRO A 242 -15.40 3.77 -1.06
N VAL A 243 -15.52 2.58 -0.48
CA VAL A 243 -16.30 1.46 -1.01
C VAL A 243 -17.30 1.05 0.05
N ASP A 244 -18.59 1.32 -0.18
CA ASP A 244 -19.63 0.81 0.72
C ASP A 244 -19.69 -0.72 0.58
N ARG A 245 -19.64 -1.45 1.70
CA ARG A 245 -19.56 -2.92 1.71
C ARG A 245 -20.74 -3.55 0.96
N GLY A 246 -21.94 -2.99 1.12
CA GLY A 246 -23.16 -3.56 0.57
C GLY A 246 -23.53 -4.91 1.22
N ARG A 247 -24.29 -5.73 0.49
CA ARG A 247 -24.71 -7.06 0.96
C ARG A 247 -23.53 -8.03 0.92
N THR A 248 -23.36 -8.79 1.99
CA THR A 248 -22.44 -9.93 2.04
C THR A 248 -22.98 -11.07 1.18
N ILE A 249 -22.18 -11.53 0.20
CA ILE A 249 -22.50 -12.66 -0.67
C ILE A 249 -21.87 -13.94 -0.10
N ASP A 250 -20.60 -13.86 0.30
CA ASP A 250 -19.86 -14.95 0.92
C ASP A 250 -18.95 -14.39 2.01
N GLU A 251 -19.33 -14.55 3.28
CA GLU A 251 -18.54 -14.08 4.42
C GLU A 251 -17.21 -14.85 4.58
N HIS A 252 -17.19 -16.12 4.18
CA HIS A 252 -16.03 -16.98 4.36
C HIS A 252 -14.92 -16.63 3.37
N LYS A 253 -15.28 -16.35 2.13
CA LYS A 253 -14.36 -15.91 1.07
C LYS A 253 -14.23 -14.38 0.97
N GLY A 254 -15.03 -13.62 1.69
CA GLY A 254 -15.02 -12.15 1.66
C GLY A 254 -15.54 -11.59 0.34
N GLU A 255 -16.65 -12.14 -0.18
CA GLU A 255 -17.35 -11.60 -1.35
C GLU A 255 -18.47 -10.66 -0.89
N TYR A 256 -18.42 -9.43 -1.38
CA TYR A 256 -19.38 -8.39 -1.05
C TYR A 256 -19.88 -7.70 -2.32
N GLU A 257 -21.18 -7.45 -2.39
CA GLU A 257 -21.79 -6.86 -3.58
C GLU A 257 -21.23 -5.47 -3.90
N GLY A 258 -20.98 -4.65 -2.87
CA GLY A 258 -20.42 -3.31 -3.05
C GLY A 258 -18.98 -3.33 -3.53
N VAL A 259 -18.18 -4.31 -3.08
CA VAL A 259 -16.81 -4.53 -3.56
C VAL A 259 -16.81 -4.93 -5.02
N ASN A 260 -17.65 -5.89 -5.42
CA ASN A 260 -17.75 -6.32 -6.82
C ASN A 260 -18.10 -5.15 -7.75
N ARG A 261 -19.11 -4.33 -7.39
CA ARG A 261 -19.47 -3.15 -8.18
C ARG A 261 -18.33 -2.13 -8.28
N ALA A 262 -17.67 -1.82 -7.16
CA ALA A 262 -16.59 -0.84 -7.14
C ALA A 262 -15.39 -1.30 -7.97
N VAL A 263 -15.03 -2.58 -7.89
CA VAL A 263 -13.94 -3.16 -8.69
C VAL A 263 -14.32 -3.19 -10.17
N GLU A 264 -15.56 -3.57 -10.51
CA GLU A 264 -16.04 -3.56 -11.91
C GLU A 264 -15.98 -2.15 -12.51
N GLU A 265 -16.49 -1.15 -11.80
CA GLU A 265 -16.45 0.24 -12.24
C GLU A 265 -15.02 0.75 -12.43
N MET A 266 -14.17 0.57 -11.42
CA MET A 266 -12.82 1.15 -11.41
C MET A 266 -11.82 0.39 -12.29
N SER A 267 -12.14 -0.87 -12.64
CA SER A 267 -11.37 -1.67 -13.61
C SER A 267 -11.89 -1.56 -15.04
N GLU A 268 -12.94 -0.76 -15.29
CA GLU A 268 -13.62 -0.65 -16.58
C GLU A 268 -14.17 -1.99 -17.09
N GLY A 269 -14.69 -2.81 -16.18
CA GLY A 269 -15.27 -4.12 -16.48
C GLY A 269 -14.26 -5.25 -16.64
N ALA A 270 -12.95 -4.99 -16.51
CA ALA A 270 -11.92 -6.03 -16.60
C ALA A 270 -12.02 -7.05 -15.45
N ILE A 271 -12.49 -6.63 -14.28
CA ILE A 271 -12.66 -7.48 -13.09
C ILE A 271 -14.06 -7.24 -12.54
N THR A 272 -14.93 -8.24 -12.61
CA THR A 272 -16.34 -8.12 -12.19
C THR A 272 -16.61 -8.68 -10.80
N LYS A 273 -15.66 -9.44 -10.25
CA LYS A 273 -15.82 -10.15 -8.97
C LYS A 273 -14.49 -10.32 -8.27
N VAL A 274 -14.52 -10.15 -6.95
CA VAL A 274 -13.36 -10.39 -6.08
C VAL A 274 -13.79 -11.08 -4.79
N LYS A 275 -13.04 -12.11 -4.40
CA LYS A 275 -13.15 -12.77 -3.10
C LYS A 275 -11.93 -12.48 -2.26
N LEU A 276 -12.09 -11.58 -1.29
CA LEU A 276 -10.98 -11.02 -0.53
C LEU A 276 -10.15 -12.05 0.22
N HIS A 277 -10.63 -13.26 0.48
CA HIS A 277 -9.90 -14.27 1.27
C HIS A 277 -9.67 -15.58 0.53
N SER A 278 -9.72 -15.57 -0.81
CA SER A 278 -9.40 -16.70 -1.67
C SER A 278 -8.30 -16.34 -2.68
N ALA A 279 -7.40 -17.29 -2.92
CA ALA A 279 -6.46 -17.34 -4.03
C ALA A 279 -6.99 -18.19 -5.20
N LEU A 280 -7.89 -19.15 -4.94
CA LEU A 280 -8.37 -20.14 -5.93
C LEU A 280 -9.67 -19.78 -6.64
N ASP A 281 -10.42 -18.80 -6.14
CA ASP A 281 -11.75 -18.47 -6.68
C ASP A 281 -11.91 -16.95 -6.72
N SER A 282 -11.83 -16.38 -7.94
CA SER A 282 -11.90 -14.93 -8.18
C SER A 282 -10.99 -14.10 -7.24
N PRO A 283 -9.67 -14.38 -7.19
CA PRO A 283 -8.78 -13.72 -6.24
C PRO A 283 -8.65 -12.21 -6.51
N PRO A 284 -8.29 -11.39 -5.51
CA PRO A 284 -8.02 -9.98 -5.75
C PRO A 284 -6.85 -9.81 -6.74
N PRO A 285 -6.92 -8.85 -7.68
CA PRO A 285 -5.79 -8.58 -8.57
C PRO A 285 -4.59 -8.06 -7.77
N THR A 286 -3.39 -8.29 -8.27
CA THR A 286 -2.16 -7.85 -7.60
C THR A 286 -1.65 -6.56 -8.21
N GLY A 287 -1.44 -5.53 -7.38
CA GLY A 287 -0.84 -4.26 -7.81
C GLY A 287 0.68 -4.36 -7.92
N ASN A 288 1.34 -3.23 -8.16
CA ASN A 288 2.79 -3.18 -8.03
C ASN A 288 3.21 -3.31 -6.56
N TYR A 289 4.45 -3.75 -6.33
CA TYR A 289 5.11 -3.68 -5.03
C TYR A 289 4.51 -4.57 -3.94
N ALA A 290 3.86 -5.68 -4.31
CA ALA A 290 3.48 -6.71 -3.34
C ALA A 290 4.70 -7.17 -2.51
N GLU A 291 4.55 -7.31 -1.20
CA GLU A 291 5.65 -7.72 -0.31
C GLU A 291 5.94 -9.22 -0.42
N ALA A 292 4.88 -10.03 -0.61
CA ALA A 292 4.96 -11.45 -0.84
C ALA A 292 3.93 -11.91 -1.89
N ILE A 293 4.11 -13.12 -2.42
CA ILE A 293 3.17 -13.80 -3.30
C ILE A 293 2.77 -15.12 -2.67
N VAL A 294 1.47 -15.33 -2.51
CA VAL A 294 0.89 -16.66 -2.29
C VAL A 294 0.73 -17.33 -3.64
N PHE A 295 1.19 -18.58 -3.76
CA PHE A 295 1.04 -19.40 -4.97
C PHE A 295 0.54 -20.80 -4.62
N TYR A 296 -0.29 -21.38 -5.47
CA TYR A 296 -0.82 -22.72 -5.30
C TYR A 296 0.19 -23.78 -5.76
N ILE A 297 0.28 -24.88 -5.03
CA ILE A 297 1.15 -26.04 -5.26
C ILE A 297 0.22 -27.24 -5.51
N PRO A 298 -0.07 -27.59 -6.77
CA PRO A 298 -1.02 -28.65 -7.11
C PRO A 298 -0.67 -30.01 -6.49
N GLU A 299 0.61 -30.37 -6.45
CA GLU A 299 1.10 -31.67 -5.97
C GLU A 299 0.86 -31.89 -4.47
N GLU A 300 0.74 -30.80 -3.71
CA GLU A 300 0.55 -30.83 -2.25
C GLU A 300 -0.87 -30.39 -1.85
N ASP A 301 -1.73 -30.08 -2.83
CA ASP A 301 -3.06 -29.48 -2.64
C ASP A 301 -3.01 -28.34 -1.59
N GLY A 302 -2.06 -27.43 -1.77
CA GLY A 302 -1.73 -26.41 -0.77
C GLY A 302 -1.06 -25.18 -1.36
N PHE A 303 -0.61 -24.28 -0.49
CA PHE A 303 -0.04 -22.99 -0.87
C PHE A 303 1.42 -22.86 -0.45
N GLY A 304 2.19 -22.19 -1.29
CA GLY A 304 3.48 -21.62 -0.96
C GLY A 304 3.37 -20.11 -0.77
N ILE A 305 4.28 -19.52 0.02
CA ILE A 305 4.41 -18.07 0.17
C ILE A 305 5.86 -17.66 -0.05
N VAL A 306 6.11 -16.74 -0.98
CA VAL A 306 7.46 -16.24 -1.29
C VAL A 306 7.53 -14.73 -1.11
N ASP A 307 8.45 -14.23 -0.30
CA ASP A 307 8.72 -12.80 -0.17
C ASP A 307 9.57 -12.26 -1.33
N ARG A 308 9.43 -10.95 -1.58
CA ARG A 308 10.19 -10.23 -2.61
C ARG A 308 11.71 -10.32 -2.44
N GLY A 309 12.22 -10.56 -1.23
CA GLY A 309 13.64 -10.71 -0.96
C GLY A 309 14.23 -12.04 -1.44
N TYR A 310 13.38 -13.05 -1.67
CA TYR A 310 13.83 -14.39 -2.05
C TYR A 310 14.27 -14.47 -3.52
N ARG A 311 15.53 -14.86 -3.74
CA ARG A 311 16.18 -14.88 -5.08
C ARG A 311 16.24 -16.26 -5.74
N LYS A 312 15.86 -17.32 -5.01
CA LYS A 312 15.90 -18.71 -5.53
C LYS A 312 14.55 -19.11 -6.12
N LYS A 313 14.50 -20.30 -6.73
CA LYS A 313 13.26 -20.90 -7.21
C LYS A 313 12.43 -21.44 -6.03
N THR A 314 11.12 -21.31 -6.13
CA THR A 314 10.14 -21.94 -5.24
C THR A 314 9.91 -23.41 -5.65
N PRO A 315 9.10 -24.20 -4.91
CA PRO A 315 8.72 -25.55 -5.30
C PRO A 315 8.05 -25.66 -6.69
N THR A 316 7.43 -24.59 -7.18
CA THR A 316 6.86 -24.56 -8.54
C THR A 316 7.91 -24.27 -9.63
N GLY A 317 9.18 -24.13 -9.26
CA GLY A 317 10.29 -23.83 -10.18
C GLY A 317 10.39 -22.37 -10.62
N LEU A 318 9.46 -21.51 -10.18
CA LEU A 318 9.42 -20.08 -10.48
C LEU A 318 10.17 -19.27 -9.41
N THR A 319 10.74 -18.13 -9.80
CA THR A 319 11.25 -17.12 -8.84
C THR A 319 10.13 -16.12 -8.52
N PHE A 320 10.32 -15.32 -7.47
CA PHE A 320 9.41 -14.21 -7.15
C PHE A 320 9.19 -13.31 -8.38
N ASP A 321 10.26 -12.86 -9.04
CA ASP A 321 10.17 -11.95 -10.19
C ASP A 321 9.41 -12.56 -11.38
N SER A 322 9.55 -13.88 -11.59
CA SER A 322 8.78 -14.57 -12.64
C SER A 322 7.30 -14.66 -12.29
N MET A 323 6.95 -14.91 -11.03
CA MET A 323 5.55 -14.90 -10.58
C MET A 323 4.95 -13.49 -10.66
N GLU A 324 5.69 -12.48 -10.21
CA GLU A 324 5.24 -11.08 -10.24
C GLU A 324 4.86 -10.65 -11.66
N LYS A 325 5.68 -10.98 -12.66
CA LYS A 325 5.39 -10.67 -14.08
C LYS A 325 4.10 -11.30 -14.59
N ILE A 326 3.64 -12.40 -14.00
CA ILE A 326 2.42 -13.11 -14.42
C ILE A 326 1.18 -12.47 -13.78
N ILE A 327 1.27 -12.03 -12.53
CA ILE A 327 0.09 -11.71 -11.71
C ILE A 327 -0.23 -10.21 -11.65
N VAL A 328 0.75 -9.35 -11.93
CA VAL A 328 0.59 -7.91 -11.77
C VAL A 328 -0.47 -7.38 -12.75
N GLY A 329 -1.47 -6.70 -12.21
CA GLY A 329 -2.60 -6.15 -12.96
C GLY A 329 -3.62 -7.19 -13.44
N GLN A 330 -3.44 -8.47 -13.12
CA GLN A 330 -4.29 -9.58 -13.56
C GLN A 330 -4.96 -10.26 -12.37
N GLN A 331 -6.10 -10.91 -12.63
CA GLN A 331 -6.72 -11.86 -11.70
C GLN A 331 -6.29 -13.27 -12.14
N VAL A 332 -5.41 -13.90 -11.37
CA VAL A 332 -4.82 -15.21 -11.70
C VAL A 332 -5.14 -16.20 -10.58
N GLU A 333 -6.01 -17.17 -10.85
CA GLU A 333 -6.32 -18.21 -9.87
C GLU A 333 -5.08 -19.00 -9.48
N GLY A 334 -4.94 -19.25 -8.18
CA GLY A 334 -3.79 -19.87 -7.58
C GLY A 334 -2.64 -18.91 -7.28
N PHE A 335 -2.69 -17.63 -7.67
CA PHE A 335 -1.65 -16.66 -7.33
C PHE A 335 -2.22 -15.33 -6.83
N VAL A 336 -1.72 -14.83 -5.71
CA VAL A 336 -2.14 -13.52 -5.20
C VAL A 336 -1.02 -12.83 -4.41
N GLY A 337 -0.76 -11.57 -4.72
CA GLY A 337 0.12 -10.71 -3.96
C GLY A 337 -0.50 -10.33 -2.62
N VAL A 338 0.32 -10.31 -1.58
CA VAL A 338 -0.08 -10.03 -0.20
C VAL A 338 0.99 -9.21 0.51
N SER A 339 0.58 -8.51 1.56
CA SER A 339 1.50 -7.92 2.54
C SER A 339 1.75 -8.87 3.69
N PHE A 340 2.84 -8.64 4.41
CA PHE A 340 3.11 -9.28 5.70
C PHE A 340 2.00 -8.97 6.72
N ALA A 341 1.45 -7.75 6.70
CA ALA A 341 0.32 -7.38 7.54
C ALA A 341 -0.90 -8.30 7.35
N TYR A 342 -1.23 -8.68 6.10
CA TYR A 342 -2.35 -9.60 5.84
C TYR A 342 -2.10 -11.01 6.40
N MET A 343 -0.85 -11.47 6.49
CA MET A 343 -0.53 -12.79 7.06
C MET A 343 -0.91 -12.92 8.55
N ARG A 344 -0.96 -11.81 9.29
CA ARG A 344 -1.45 -11.79 10.69
C ARG A 344 -2.97 -11.83 10.81
N SER A 345 -3.70 -11.51 9.73
CA SER A 345 -5.15 -11.51 9.72
C SER A 345 -5.71 -12.90 10.00
N ARG A 346 -6.78 -12.96 10.79
CA ARG A 346 -7.54 -14.21 11.00
C ARG A 346 -8.30 -14.65 9.75
N SER A 347 -8.46 -13.75 8.77
CA SER A 347 -9.06 -14.03 7.49
C SER A 347 -8.02 -14.42 6.42
N PHE A 348 -6.73 -14.52 6.77
CA PHE A 348 -5.67 -14.92 5.84
C PHE A 348 -6.00 -16.26 5.18
N LEU A 349 -6.22 -16.24 3.86
CA LEU A 349 -6.62 -17.38 3.02
C LEU A 349 -7.81 -18.18 3.58
N LYS A 350 -8.66 -17.55 4.40
CA LYS A 350 -9.78 -18.25 5.08
C LYS A 350 -10.67 -18.98 4.08
N GLY A 351 -10.95 -18.36 2.94
CA GLY A 351 -11.71 -18.93 1.83
C GLY A 351 -11.17 -20.26 1.30
N ASP A 352 -9.86 -20.49 1.47
CA ASP A 352 -9.13 -21.65 0.99
C ASP A 352 -8.42 -22.38 2.15
N GLY A 353 -9.02 -22.44 3.33
CA GLY A 353 -8.53 -23.27 4.45
C GLY A 353 -7.43 -22.65 5.31
N GLY A 354 -7.04 -21.41 5.02
CA GLY A 354 -6.11 -20.61 5.81
C GLY A 354 -4.74 -21.26 5.98
N TRP A 355 -4.11 -21.02 7.13
CA TRP A 355 -2.77 -21.53 7.45
C TRP A 355 -2.63 -23.06 7.37
N ASN A 356 -3.72 -23.84 7.52
CA ASN A 356 -3.66 -25.31 7.39
C ASN A 356 -3.29 -25.78 5.98
N ARG A 357 -3.56 -24.94 4.96
CA ARG A 357 -3.24 -25.24 3.56
C ARG A 357 -1.90 -24.65 3.13
N VAL A 358 -1.19 -23.91 3.97
CA VAL A 358 0.18 -23.45 3.66
C VAL A 358 1.16 -24.60 3.90
N LYS A 359 1.94 -24.96 2.87
CA LYS A 359 2.88 -26.10 2.87
C LYS A 359 4.33 -25.67 2.70
N TRP A 360 4.57 -24.47 2.17
CA TRP A 360 5.91 -23.96 1.95
C TRP A 360 5.97 -22.44 2.15
N VAL A 361 7.06 -21.94 2.73
CA VAL A 361 7.33 -20.50 2.79
C VAL A 361 8.81 -20.21 2.57
N SER A 362 9.16 -19.03 2.06
CA SER A 362 10.55 -18.57 2.04
C SER A 362 11.08 -18.31 3.47
N PRO A 363 12.42 -18.34 3.70
CA PRO A 363 12.98 -18.16 5.04
C PRO A 363 12.54 -16.89 5.77
N ASN A 364 12.50 -15.74 5.09
CA ASN A 364 12.06 -14.49 5.71
C ASN A 364 10.58 -14.54 6.13
N VAL A 365 9.73 -15.22 5.34
CA VAL A 365 8.33 -15.44 5.70
C VAL A 365 8.24 -16.38 6.90
N TYR A 366 9.07 -17.43 6.95
CA TYR A 366 9.12 -18.34 8.09
C TYR A 366 9.47 -17.60 9.39
N ASP A 367 10.52 -16.77 9.36
CA ASP A 367 10.95 -15.97 10.50
C ASP A 367 9.84 -15.07 11.02
N PHE A 368 9.12 -14.42 10.11
CA PHE A 368 7.98 -13.57 10.44
C PHE A 368 6.80 -14.33 11.05
N ILE A 369 6.40 -15.47 10.47
CA ILE A 369 5.22 -16.21 10.94
C ILE A 369 5.47 -16.94 12.27
N MET A 370 6.74 -17.24 12.61
CA MET A 370 7.10 -17.82 13.90
C MET A 370 6.71 -16.94 15.09
N GLU A 371 6.54 -15.63 14.89
CA GLU A 371 6.17 -14.69 15.94
C GLU A 371 4.74 -14.91 16.47
N PHE A 372 3.84 -15.46 15.66
CA PHE A 372 2.42 -15.54 15.99
C PHE A 372 1.72 -16.86 15.64
N LEU A 373 2.30 -17.70 14.77
CA LEU A 373 1.69 -18.99 14.45
C LEU A 373 1.98 -20.04 15.53
N PRO A 374 0.97 -20.84 15.93
CA PRO A 374 1.17 -22.00 16.78
C PRO A 374 2.16 -23.00 16.19
N TYR A 375 2.96 -23.63 17.07
CA TYR A 375 3.93 -24.67 16.70
C TYR A 375 3.34 -25.80 15.85
N GLU A 376 2.09 -26.19 16.14
CA GLU A 376 1.38 -27.26 15.43
C GLU A 376 1.18 -26.96 13.94
N LEU A 377 1.02 -25.69 13.56
CA LEU A 377 0.95 -25.27 12.16
C LEU A 377 2.36 -25.17 11.56
N LEU A 378 3.30 -24.54 12.29
CA LEU A 378 4.67 -24.32 11.84
C LEU A 378 5.38 -25.62 11.45
N LYS A 379 5.21 -26.70 12.24
CA LYS A 379 5.87 -27.99 11.96
C LYS A 379 5.46 -28.64 10.64
N SER A 380 4.34 -28.19 10.05
CA SER A 380 3.84 -28.69 8.77
C SER A 380 4.30 -27.87 7.56
N ILE A 381 4.97 -26.74 7.79
CA ILE A 381 5.42 -25.80 6.77
C ILE A 381 6.89 -26.06 6.44
N LYS A 382 7.19 -26.30 5.17
CA LYS A 382 8.56 -26.47 4.64
C LYS A 382 9.18 -25.10 4.32
N THR A 383 10.51 -24.97 4.45
CA THR A 383 11.25 -23.74 4.08
C THR A 383 12.32 -23.95 3.02
N MET A 384 12.62 -25.21 2.71
CA MET A 384 13.52 -25.61 1.63
C MET A 384 12.69 -26.23 0.52
N GLY A 385 12.98 -25.80 -0.72
CA GLY A 385 12.39 -26.36 -1.94
C GLY A 385 13.17 -27.55 -2.45
#